data_AF-A0A2H6ICE2-F1
#
_entry.id   AF-A0A2H6ICE2-F1
#
_cell.length_a   1.000
_cell.length_b   1.000
_cell.length_c   1.000
_cell.angle_alpha   90.00
_cell.angle_beta   90.00
_cell.angle_gamma   90.00
#
_symmetry.space_group_name_H-M   'P 1'
#
loop_
_entity.id
_entity.type
_entity.pdbx_description
1 polymer ?
#
loop_
_entity_poly.entity_id
_entity_poly.type
_entity_poly.pdbx_seq_one_letter_code
_entity_poly.pdbx_strand_id
1 'polypeptide(L)'
;MYQLLSGSPSTGGEYFLVENRQRTTGTFDEGLPASGLAIWHIEESRTDNTKECSPPTDCSTTHYWVSLEQADGLWDLEKDNNRGDSGDLYPGSVNNTSFTGSSTPNSNLYNGTASYVKVTSISASAPTMTATFIAVPEPDISVTDSSGTDNDLEVPFGDIPNTSHTVTVTNAGDADLNIGQIPYVLDQPGLFRPFSITDNCSNQTIAPSATCTLTILFSDPSPDTGSWGKVVRIPSDDPDESEVVVAMCGTSPGVPWPWTVYGTVPERVDAEAYERVTGSCLPEEGNHTPARPEPVSPEDGETGLETTVTFQWEGVTDPEGDPVTYKIRYCEDNEGTLENCVAAKVEEPTLTGRANRTLYAGLGAGAGLLLFGMAIAGDGRRRRIALLTGMIILTAMLLVSCGKGTVSDVDNSVSGETDTAILSHTVEGLNPDTTYSWQVVASDDKGAANLSYVRSFTTGN
;
A
#
# COMPACT_ATOMS: atom_id res chain seq x y z
N MET A 1 -19.58 -18.46 -37.97
CA MET A 1 -19.98 -17.10 -37.58
C MET A 1 -20.83 -17.17 -36.32
N TYR A 2 -20.55 -16.32 -35.34
CA TYR A 2 -21.30 -16.18 -34.09
C TYR A 2 -21.91 -14.78 -34.05
N GLN A 3 -23.11 -14.63 -33.49
CA GLN A 3 -23.79 -13.34 -33.39
C GLN A 3 -23.91 -12.91 -31.93
N LEU A 4 -23.60 -11.64 -31.67
CA LEU A 4 -23.69 -10.99 -30.37
C LEU A 4 -24.75 -9.89 -30.47
N LEU A 5 -25.69 -9.88 -29.52
CA LEU A 5 -26.92 -9.09 -29.53
C LEU A 5 -27.99 -9.58 -30.53
N SER A 6 -29.24 -9.18 -30.27
CA SER A 6 -30.38 -9.52 -31.11
C SER A 6 -30.51 -8.55 -32.28
N GLY A 7 -30.64 -9.09 -33.50
CA GLY A 7 -30.88 -8.31 -34.71
C GLY A 7 -30.94 -9.19 -35.94
N SER A 8 -31.55 -8.69 -37.01
CA SER A 8 -31.58 -9.36 -38.32
C SER A 8 -32.09 -8.41 -39.41
N PRO A 9 -31.92 -8.75 -40.71
CA PRO A 9 -32.51 -7.97 -41.79
C PRO A 9 -34.03 -7.85 -41.73
N SER A 10 -34.70 -8.77 -41.04
CA SER A 10 -36.17 -8.82 -40.93
C SER A 10 -36.72 -8.06 -39.73
N THR A 11 -35.94 -7.96 -38.66
CA THR A 11 -36.35 -7.34 -37.38
C THR A 11 -35.72 -5.97 -37.18
N GLY A 12 -34.73 -5.61 -38.00
CA GLY A 12 -33.82 -4.52 -37.71
C GLY A 12 -32.87 -4.88 -36.55
N GLY A 13 -32.18 -3.86 -36.06
CA GLY A 13 -31.31 -3.93 -34.90
C GLY A 13 -29.85 -3.67 -35.21
N GLU A 14 -29.09 -3.53 -34.13
CA GLU A 14 -27.66 -3.28 -34.14
C GLU A 14 -26.97 -4.41 -33.39
N TYR A 15 -25.96 -5.03 -34.00
CA TYR A 15 -25.35 -6.26 -33.46
C TYR A 15 -23.96 -6.51 -34.03
N PHE A 16 -23.25 -7.47 -33.44
CA PHE A 16 -21.91 -7.87 -33.90
C PHE A 16 -21.91 -9.30 -34.44
N LEU A 17 -21.12 -9.52 -35.49
CA LEU A 17 -20.84 -10.85 -36.02
C LEU A 17 -19.36 -11.18 -35.91
N VAL A 18 -19.05 -12.35 -35.37
CA VAL A 18 -17.67 -12.81 -35.20
C VAL A 18 -17.43 -14.01 -36.11
N GLU A 19 -16.39 -13.95 -36.92
CA GLU A 19 -16.06 -15.00 -37.90
C GLU A 19 -14.55 -15.24 -37.99
N ASN A 20 -14.13 -16.50 -37.91
CA ASN A 20 -12.75 -16.89 -38.23
C ASN A 20 -12.59 -16.97 -39.75
N ARG A 21 -11.77 -16.08 -40.31
CA ARG A 21 -11.47 -16.00 -41.74
C ARG A 21 -10.01 -16.30 -42.01
N GLN A 22 -9.75 -17.22 -42.95
CA GLN A 22 -8.42 -17.76 -43.17
C GLN A 22 -8.05 -17.69 -44.64
N ARG A 23 -7.01 -16.92 -44.94
CA ARG A 23 -6.47 -16.76 -46.29
C ARG A 23 -5.95 -18.10 -46.83
N THR A 24 -6.81 -18.80 -47.55
CA THR A 24 -6.55 -20.16 -48.03
C THR A 24 -6.62 -20.19 -49.55
N THR A 25 -5.52 -20.58 -50.20
CA THR A 25 -5.42 -20.72 -51.66
C THR A 25 -6.53 -21.62 -52.22
N GLY A 26 -7.17 -21.20 -53.31
CA GLY A 26 -8.25 -21.94 -53.96
C GLY A 26 -9.61 -21.85 -53.25
N THR A 27 -9.75 -20.98 -52.25
CA THR A 27 -11.02 -20.70 -51.56
C THR A 27 -11.48 -19.26 -51.82
N PHE A 28 -12.70 -18.93 -51.40
CA PHE A 28 -13.21 -17.55 -51.42
C PHE A 28 -12.28 -16.56 -50.70
N ASP A 29 -11.56 -17.04 -49.66
CA ASP A 29 -10.72 -16.22 -48.78
C ASP A 29 -9.29 -16.03 -49.30
N GLU A 30 -8.91 -16.58 -50.46
CA GLU A 30 -7.54 -16.47 -51.01
C GLU A 30 -7.09 -15.01 -51.20
N GLY A 31 -8.04 -14.10 -51.43
CA GLY A 31 -7.81 -12.67 -51.64
C GLY A 31 -7.76 -11.82 -50.36
N LEU A 32 -7.96 -12.40 -49.18
CA LEU A 32 -7.94 -11.62 -47.93
C LEU A 32 -6.57 -10.99 -47.68
N PRO A 33 -6.49 -9.74 -47.21
CA PRO A 33 -5.22 -9.11 -46.85
C PRO A 33 -4.45 -9.91 -45.78
N ALA A 34 -5.16 -10.47 -44.79
CA ALA A 34 -4.62 -11.36 -43.76
C ALA A 34 -5.66 -12.39 -43.27
N SER A 35 -5.20 -13.32 -42.41
CA SER A 35 -6.04 -14.29 -41.69
C SER A 35 -6.27 -13.83 -40.25
N GLY A 36 -7.42 -14.17 -39.68
CA GLY A 36 -7.73 -13.88 -38.28
C GLY A 36 -9.23 -13.92 -37.99
N LEU A 37 -9.61 -13.33 -36.88
CA LEU A 37 -10.98 -13.17 -36.43
C LEU A 37 -11.52 -11.82 -36.91
N ALA A 38 -12.51 -11.85 -37.80
CA ALA A 38 -13.26 -10.68 -38.22
C ALA A 38 -14.37 -10.39 -37.19
N ILE A 39 -14.46 -9.15 -36.75
CA ILE A 39 -15.56 -8.65 -35.94
C ILE A 39 -16.30 -7.59 -36.78
N TRP A 40 -17.53 -7.90 -37.15
CA TRP A 40 -18.37 -7.02 -37.94
C TRP A 40 -19.36 -6.30 -37.05
N HIS A 41 -19.56 -4.99 -37.26
CA HIS A 41 -20.61 -4.19 -36.63
C HIS A 41 -21.71 -3.95 -37.67
N ILE A 42 -22.92 -4.41 -37.36
CA ILE A 42 -24.09 -4.37 -38.26
C ILE A 42 -25.13 -3.41 -37.71
N GLU A 43 -25.66 -2.54 -38.56
CA GLU A 43 -26.78 -1.63 -38.26
C GLU A 43 -27.86 -1.69 -39.36
N GLU A 44 -28.92 -2.45 -39.09
CA GLU A 44 -29.93 -2.81 -40.09
C GLU A 44 -30.87 -1.65 -40.49
N SER A 45 -30.83 -0.51 -39.81
CA SER A 45 -31.55 0.70 -40.24
C SER A 45 -30.88 1.39 -41.43
N ARG A 46 -29.63 1.03 -41.76
CA ARG A 46 -28.93 1.50 -42.96
C ARG A 46 -29.38 0.71 -44.19
N THR A 47 -29.35 1.37 -45.35
CA THR A 47 -29.76 0.77 -46.64
C THR A 47 -28.59 0.52 -47.60
N ASP A 48 -27.40 1.04 -47.27
CA ASP A 48 -26.18 0.92 -48.05
C ASP A 48 -24.94 1.16 -47.16
N ASN A 49 -23.75 0.91 -47.71
CA ASN A 49 -22.46 1.07 -47.04
C ASN A 49 -21.70 2.33 -47.49
N THR A 50 -22.39 3.44 -47.81
CA THR A 50 -21.78 4.66 -48.40
C THR A 50 -21.54 5.79 -47.40
N LYS A 51 -21.51 5.47 -46.10
CA LYS A 51 -21.41 6.43 -45.01
C LYS A 51 -20.27 6.07 -44.08
N GLU A 52 -19.09 6.56 -44.41
CA GLU A 52 -17.86 6.39 -43.65
C GLU A 52 -17.96 7.14 -42.31
N CYS A 53 -17.48 6.55 -41.22
CA CYS A 53 -17.26 7.28 -39.98
C CYS A 53 -16.13 6.71 -39.14
N SER A 54 -15.28 7.58 -38.61
CA SER A 54 -14.25 7.21 -37.65
C SER A 54 -14.12 8.27 -36.56
N PRO A 55 -13.75 7.88 -35.32
CA PRO A 55 -13.48 8.82 -34.24
C PRO A 55 -12.44 9.89 -34.62
N PRO A 56 -12.57 11.12 -34.09
CA PRO A 56 -13.50 11.56 -33.05
C PRO A 56 -14.86 12.05 -33.59
N THR A 57 -15.21 11.75 -34.85
CA THR A 57 -16.50 12.14 -35.43
C THR A 57 -17.65 11.40 -34.72
N ASP A 58 -18.77 12.08 -34.52
CA ASP A 58 -20.01 11.45 -34.02
C ASP A 58 -20.59 10.51 -35.09
N CYS A 59 -20.48 9.21 -34.83
CA CYS A 59 -20.97 8.16 -35.73
C CYS A 59 -22.44 7.78 -35.50
N SER A 60 -23.20 8.48 -34.65
CA SER A 60 -24.61 8.12 -34.35
C SER A 60 -25.56 8.23 -35.54
N THR A 61 -25.24 9.05 -36.54
CA THR A 61 -26.08 9.30 -37.72
C THR A 61 -25.39 9.01 -39.06
N THR A 62 -24.07 8.92 -39.05
CA THR A 62 -23.25 8.61 -40.22
C THR A 62 -22.38 7.42 -39.86
N HIS A 63 -22.69 6.25 -40.42
CA HIS A 63 -21.94 5.01 -40.25
C HIS A 63 -22.36 3.99 -41.32
N TYR A 64 -21.53 2.98 -41.49
CA TYR A 64 -21.74 1.88 -42.40
C TYR A 64 -22.92 1.00 -41.99
N TRP A 65 -23.54 0.32 -42.97
CA TRP A 65 -24.48 -0.77 -42.68
C TRP A 65 -23.73 -1.97 -42.09
N VAL A 66 -22.55 -2.25 -42.63
CA VAL A 66 -21.63 -3.29 -42.20
C VAL A 66 -20.23 -2.69 -42.14
N SER A 67 -19.70 -2.51 -40.93
CA SER A 67 -18.30 -2.13 -40.70
C SER A 67 -17.48 -3.33 -40.23
N LEU A 68 -16.19 -3.32 -40.55
CA LEU A 68 -15.20 -4.18 -39.93
C LEU A 68 -14.53 -3.40 -38.80
N GLU A 69 -14.65 -3.90 -37.58
CA GLU A 69 -13.94 -3.34 -36.44
C GLU A 69 -12.47 -3.74 -36.57
N GLN A 70 -11.63 -2.80 -37.04
CA GLN A 70 -10.23 -3.05 -37.37
C GLN A 70 -9.39 -3.13 -36.09
N ALA A 71 -8.72 -4.27 -35.88
CA ALA A 71 -8.05 -4.57 -34.61
C ALA A 71 -6.92 -3.60 -34.23
N ASP A 72 -6.36 -2.87 -35.19
CA ASP A 72 -5.33 -1.86 -35.00
C ASP A 72 -5.84 -0.45 -34.68
N GLY A 73 -7.16 -0.22 -34.79
CA GLY A 73 -7.76 1.10 -34.58
C GLY A 73 -7.24 2.16 -35.56
N LEU A 74 -6.89 1.79 -36.80
CA LEU A 74 -6.46 2.77 -37.80
C LEU A 74 -7.62 3.32 -38.65
N TRP A 75 -8.74 2.60 -38.74
CA TRP A 75 -9.89 2.97 -39.58
C TRP A 75 -9.50 3.21 -41.04
N ASP A 76 -8.60 2.38 -41.58
CA ASP A 76 -8.06 2.57 -42.92
C ASP A 76 -9.12 2.35 -44.00
N LEU A 77 -10.10 1.47 -43.74
CA LEU A 77 -11.25 1.25 -44.62
C LEU A 77 -12.17 2.48 -44.66
N GLU A 78 -12.51 3.07 -43.51
CA GLU A 78 -13.35 4.25 -43.40
C GLU A 78 -12.66 5.52 -43.92
N LYS A 79 -11.31 5.54 -43.90
CA LYS A 79 -10.50 6.67 -44.38
C LYS A 79 -10.05 6.54 -45.84
N ASP A 80 -10.41 5.45 -46.52
CA ASP A 80 -9.95 5.12 -47.88
C ASP A 80 -8.40 5.14 -48.00
N ASN A 81 -7.70 4.73 -46.94
CA ASN A 81 -6.24 4.66 -46.93
C ASN A 81 -5.75 3.39 -47.64
N ASN A 82 -6.43 2.26 -47.43
CA ASN A 82 -6.12 0.99 -48.07
C ASN A 82 -7.38 0.09 -48.21
N ARG A 83 -7.24 -1.11 -48.77
CA ARG A 83 -8.34 -2.09 -48.97
C ARG A 83 -8.38 -3.18 -47.90
N GLY A 84 -7.77 -2.90 -46.77
CA GLY A 84 -7.47 -3.78 -45.66
C GLY A 84 -6.04 -4.32 -45.68
N ASP A 85 -5.53 -4.67 -44.50
CA ASP A 85 -4.18 -5.15 -44.27
C ASP A 85 -4.09 -6.19 -43.11
N SER A 86 -2.89 -6.40 -42.57
CA SER A 86 -2.67 -7.39 -41.50
C SER A 86 -3.07 -6.93 -40.10
N GLY A 87 -3.38 -5.64 -39.91
CA GLY A 87 -3.85 -5.04 -38.67
C GLY A 87 -5.36 -5.13 -38.46
N ASP A 88 -6.15 -5.37 -39.51
CA ASP A 88 -7.61 -5.30 -39.42
C ASP A 88 -8.25 -6.48 -38.65
N LEU A 89 -7.81 -7.71 -38.91
CA LEU A 89 -8.38 -8.90 -38.27
C LEU A 89 -7.68 -9.18 -36.94
N TYR A 90 -8.43 -9.65 -35.93
CA TYR A 90 -7.85 -9.98 -34.61
C TYR A 90 -7.13 -11.35 -34.62
N PRO A 91 -6.00 -11.52 -33.92
CA PRO A 91 -5.27 -10.48 -33.20
C PRO A 91 -4.36 -9.63 -34.10
N GLY A 92 -4.20 -10.02 -35.37
CA GLY A 92 -3.53 -9.21 -36.38
C GLY A 92 -2.05 -8.97 -36.13
N SER A 93 -1.45 -8.06 -36.89
CA SER A 93 -0.06 -7.65 -36.74
C SER A 93 0.21 -6.83 -35.46
N VAL A 94 -0.84 -6.29 -34.83
CA VAL A 94 -0.75 -5.56 -33.55
C VAL A 94 -0.90 -6.47 -32.32
N ASN A 95 -1.18 -7.76 -32.53
CA ASN A 95 -1.45 -8.74 -31.47
C ASN A 95 -2.55 -8.28 -30.48
N ASN A 96 -3.58 -7.59 -30.98
CA ASN A 96 -4.71 -7.15 -30.18
C ASN A 96 -5.62 -8.35 -29.89
N THR A 97 -5.68 -8.81 -28.64
CA THR A 97 -6.45 -9.99 -28.26
C THR A 97 -7.80 -9.67 -27.61
N SER A 98 -8.25 -8.40 -27.69
CA SER A 98 -9.41 -7.91 -26.95
C SER A 98 -10.20 -6.83 -27.72
N PHE A 99 -11.52 -6.98 -27.76
CA PHE A 99 -12.48 -5.99 -28.22
C PHE A 99 -13.58 -5.81 -27.16
N THR A 100 -13.66 -4.62 -26.56
CA THR A 100 -14.50 -4.31 -25.39
C THR A 100 -15.09 -2.90 -25.49
N GLY A 101 -15.95 -2.50 -24.56
CA GLY A 101 -16.50 -1.13 -24.52
C GLY A 101 -15.44 -0.04 -24.27
N SER A 102 -14.26 -0.40 -23.77
CA SER A 102 -13.13 0.49 -23.47
C SER A 102 -11.95 0.37 -24.45
N SER A 103 -12.00 -0.56 -25.41
CA SER A 103 -10.94 -0.73 -26.41
C SER A 103 -10.99 0.31 -27.53
N THR A 104 -10.07 0.23 -28.48
CA THR A 104 -10.05 1.08 -29.68
C THR A 104 -9.78 0.18 -30.90
N PRO A 105 -10.76 -0.05 -31.78
CA PRO A 105 -12.17 0.37 -31.70
C PRO A 105 -12.88 -0.22 -30.46
N ASN A 106 -13.95 0.44 -30.00
CA ASN A 106 -14.76 -0.06 -28.89
C ASN A 106 -16.03 -0.75 -29.39
N SER A 107 -16.63 -1.56 -28.53
CA SER A 107 -17.85 -2.29 -28.84
C SER A 107 -19.14 -1.52 -28.57
N ASN A 108 -19.12 -0.21 -28.33
CA ASN A 108 -20.35 0.54 -28.09
C ASN A 108 -21.24 0.58 -29.34
N LEU A 109 -22.54 0.74 -29.14
CA LEU A 109 -23.48 1.00 -30.22
C LEU A 109 -23.19 2.38 -30.84
N TYR A 110 -23.59 2.61 -32.09
CA TYR A 110 -23.31 3.84 -32.83
C TYR A 110 -23.85 5.10 -32.14
N ASN A 111 -24.93 4.97 -31.37
CA ASN A 111 -25.48 6.06 -30.56
C ASN A 111 -24.66 6.37 -29.28
N GLY A 112 -23.55 5.66 -29.04
CA GLY A 112 -22.67 5.78 -27.89
C GLY A 112 -23.11 4.98 -26.66
N THR A 113 -24.23 4.25 -26.71
CA THR A 113 -24.66 3.41 -25.58
C THR A 113 -23.84 2.13 -25.49
N ALA A 114 -23.58 1.66 -24.27
CA ALA A 114 -22.84 0.43 -24.04
C ALA A 114 -23.61 -0.78 -24.59
N SER A 115 -22.94 -1.60 -25.40
CA SER A 115 -23.50 -2.84 -25.91
C SER A 115 -23.29 -4.03 -24.97
N TYR A 116 -22.35 -3.88 -24.01
CA TYR A 116 -21.83 -4.94 -23.14
C TYR A 116 -21.16 -6.11 -23.88
N VAL A 117 -20.88 -5.93 -25.18
CA VAL A 117 -20.17 -6.94 -25.97
C VAL A 117 -18.68 -6.91 -25.64
N LYS A 118 -18.14 -8.06 -25.26
CA LYS A 118 -16.71 -8.29 -25.08
C LYS A 118 -16.30 -9.53 -25.88
N VAL A 119 -15.26 -9.39 -26.68
CA VAL A 119 -14.58 -10.50 -27.38
C VAL A 119 -13.13 -10.51 -26.92
N THR A 120 -12.80 -11.40 -26.00
CA THR A 120 -11.50 -11.42 -25.31
C THR A 120 -10.81 -12.77 -25.44
N SER A 121 -9.58 -12.87 -24.94
CA SER A 121 -8.77 -14.10 -24.98
C SER A 121 -8.65 -14.68 -26.40
N ILE A 122 -8.59 -13.81 -27.41
CA ILE A 122 -8.50 -14.21 -28.81
C ILE A 122 -7.15 -14.89 -29.05
N SER A 123 -7.18 -16.15 -29.50
CA SER A 123 -5.97 -16.92 -29.79
C SER A 123 -5.22 -16.38 -31.01
N ALA A 124 -3.97 -16.81 -31.21
CA ALA A 124 -3.25 -16.58 -32.46
C ALA A 124 -4.06 -17.07 -33.68
N SER A 125 -3.92 -16.39 -34.83
CA SER A 125 -4.61 -16.78 -36.07
C SER A 125 -4.21 -18.20 -36.49
N ALA A 126 -5.21 -19.04 -36.69
CA ALA A 126 -5.06 -20.42 -37.13
C ALA A 126 -6.38 -20.93 -37.74
N PRO A 127 -6.37 -22.07 -38.46
CA PRO A 127 -7.59 -22.71 -38.95
C PRO A 127 -8.65 -22.95 -37.86
N THR A 128 -8.23 -23.10 -36.61
CA THR A 128 -9.11 -23.11 -35.43
C THR A 128 -8.62 -22.05 -34.46
N MET A 129 -9.52 -21.15 -34.06
CA MET A 129 -9.26 -20.09 -33.09
C MET A 129 -10.19 -20.25 -31.89
N THR A 130 -9.77 -19.73 -30.74
CA THR A 130 -10.59 -19.60 -29.53
C THR A 130 -10.73 -18.14 -29.14
N ALA A 131 -11.87 -17.78 -28.57
CA ALA A 131 -12.15 -16.48 -27.98
C ALA A 131 -13.27 -16.63 -26.95
N THR A 132 -13.32 -15.74 -25.97
CA THR A 132 -14.38 -15.63 -24.97
C THR A 132 -15.35 -14.55 -25.41
N PHE A 133 -16.65 -14.85 -25.38
CA PHE A 133 -17.71 -13.94 -25.79
C PHE A 133 -18.65 -13.64 -24.63
N ILE A 134 -18.81 -12.35 -24.32
CA ILE A 134 -19.75 -11.82 -23.33
C ILE A 134 -20.61 -10.78 -24.04
N ALA A 135 -21.90 -10.72 -23.71
CA ALA A 135 -22.86 -9.75 -24.26
C ALA A 135 -23.89 -9.34 -23.21
N VAL A 136 -23.46 -9.29 -21.95
CA VAL A 136 -24.26 -8.89 -20.79
C VAL A 136 -23.39 -8.03 -19.89
N PRO A 137 -23.99 -7.09 -19.12
CA PRO A 137 -23.26 -6.37 -18.09
C PRO A 137 -22.66 -7.34 -17.08
N GLU A 138 -21.41 -7.11 -16.67
CA GLU A 138 -20.71 -7.85 -15.63
C GLU A 138 -20.06 -6.90 -14.61
N PRO A 139 -20.14 -7.22 -13.30
CA PRO A 139 -19.36 -6.53 -12.29
C PRO A 139 -17.88 -6.92 -12.43
N ASP A 140 -16.97 -6.03 -12.04
CA ASP A 140 -15.53 -6.27 -12.04
C ASP A 140 -14.91 -5.48 -10.87
N ILE A 141 -14.27 -6.18 -9.93
CA ILE A 141 -13.68 -5.61 -8.73
C ILE A 141 -12.24 -5.17 -9.01
N SER A 142 -11.92 -3.94 -8.64
CA SER A 142 -10.55 -3.45 -8.62
C SER A 142 -10.24 -2.86 -7.26
N VAL A 143 -9.18 -3.34 -6.62
CA VAL A 143 -8.78 -2.89 -5.28
C VAL A 143 -7.42 -2.22 -5.36
N THR A 144 -7.29 -1.07 -4.69
CA THR A 144 -6.04 -0.35 -4.51
C THR A 144 -5.88 0.04 -3.06
N ASP A 145 -4.67 0.37 -2.63
CA ASP A 145 -4.40 0.89 -1.30
C ASP A 145 -3.63 2.21 -1.37
N SER A 146 -3.45 2.86 -0.21
CA SER A 146 -2.80 4.16 -0.10
C SER A 146 -1.43 4.06 0.56
N SER A 147 -0.84 2.87 0.62
CA SER A 147 0.48 2.65 1.17
C SER A 147 1.50 2.46 0.06
N GLY A 148 2.71 2.99 0.24
CA GLY A 148 3.79 2.82 -0.73
C GLY A 148 3.51 3.46 -2.10
N THR A 149 4.04 2.86 -3.17
CA THR A 149 3.91 3.37 -4.55
C THR A 149 3.20 2.44 -5.51
N ASP A 150 2.91 1.22 -5.07
CA ASP A 150 2.48 0.12 -5.91
C ASP A 150 1.17 -0.39 -5.31
N ASN A 151 0.09 -0.46 -6.09
CA ASN A 151 -1.20 -1.04 -5.66
C ASN A 151 -1.05 -2.57 -5.52
N ASP A 152 -0.22 -3.02 -4.58
CA ASP A 152 0.22 -4.40 -4.40
C ASP A 152 -0.64 -5.16 -3.37
N LEU A 153 -1.63 -4.47 -2.78
CA LEU A 153 -2.52 -5.01 -1.74
C LEU A 153 -1.78 -5.36 -0.44
N GLU A 154 -0.63 -4.73 -0.21
CA GLU A 154 0.16 -4.82 1.01
C GLU A 154 0.14 -3.47 1.74
N VAL A 155 -0.27 -3.50 3.01
CA VAL A 155 -0.42 -2.29 3.83
C VAL A 155 0.57 -2.30 5.00
N PRO A 156 1.84 -1.89 4.76
CA PRO A 156 2.85 -1.84 5.80
C PRO A 156 2.77 -0.55 6.62
N PHE A 157 2.51 -0.69 7.93
CA PHE A 157 2.51 0.43 8.87
C PHE A 157 3.88 0.67 9.54
N GLY A 158 4.84 -0.23 9.33
CA GLY A 158 6.12 -0.19 10.04
C GLY A 158 5.93 -0.22 11.56
N ASP A 159 6.66 0.63 12.27
CA ASP A 159 6.56 0.80 13.73
C ASP A 159 5.89 2.11 14.16
N ILE A 160 5.21 2.81 13.24
CA ILE A 160 4.60 4.12 13.49
C ILE A 160 3.13 3.95 13.92
N PRO A 161 2.80 4.02 15.23
CA PRO A 161 1.43 3.86 15.68
C PRO A 161 0.54 5.06 15.34
N ASN A 162 -0.76 4.84 15.43
CA ASN A 162 -1.84 5.80 15.19
C ASN A 162 -1.83 6.41 13.78
N THR A 163 -1.37 5.63 12.81
CA THR A 163 -1.38 5.92 11.38
C THR A 163 -2.48 5.14 10.68
N SER A 164 -2.99 5.68 9.57
CA SER A 164 -4.05 5.04 8.81
C SER A 164 -3.75 5.00 7.32
N HIS A 165 -4.05 3.87 6.69
CA HIS A 165 -4.08 3.73 5.23
C HIS A 165 -5.51 3.42 4.77
N THR A 166 -5.79 3.75 3.51
CA THR A 166 -7.10 3.53 2.90
C THR A 166 -6.99 2.52 1.78
N VAL A 167 -7.79 1.45 1.88
CA VAL A 167 -8.06 0.53 0.79
C VAL A 167 -9.29 1.02 0.04
N THR A 168 -9.16 1.21 -1.26
CA THR A 168 -10.24 1.66 -2.14
C THR A 168 -10.69 0.49 -3.01
N VAL A 169 -11.98 0.17 -2.94
CA VAL A 169 -12.63 -0.80 -3.83
C VAL A 169 -13.37 -0.03 -4.90
N THR A 170 -13.08 -0.32 -6.15
CA THR A 170 -13.67 0.29 -7.34
C THR A 170 -14.41 -0.77 -8.13
N ASN A 171 -15.61 -0.45 -8.60
CA ASN A 171 -16.25 -1.25 -9.63
C ASN A 171 -15.73 -0.83 -11.01
N ALA A 172 -14.81 -1.61 -11.58
CA ALA A 172 -14.27 -1.42 -12.92
C ALA A 172 -15.20 -1.95 -14.02
N GLY A 173 -16.24 -2.68 -13.62
CA GLY A 173 -17.20 -3.34 -14.51
C GLY A 173 -18.30 -2.41 -15.00
N ASP A 174 -19.23 -3.01 -15.74
CA ASP A 174 -20.35 -2.35 -16.38
C ASP A 174 -21.73 -2.80 -15.85
N ALA A 175 -21.74 -3.68 -14.84
CA ALA A 175 -22.87 -3.96 -13.97
C ALA A 175 -22.63 -3.52 -12.52
N ASP A 176 -23.68 -3.50 -11.70
CA ASP A 176 -23.57 -3.28 -10.26
C ASP A 176 -22.73 -4.39 -9.58
N LEU A 177 -21.69 -4.01 -8.84
CA LEU A 177 -20.82 -4.90 -8.06
C LEU A 177 -21.35 -5.01 -6.62
N ASN A 178 -21.72 -6.21 -6.19
CA ASN A 178 -22.20 -6.47 -4.85
C ASN A 178 -21.06 -6.97 -3.95
N ILE A 179 -20.71 -6.17 -2.95
CA ILE A 179 -19.71 -6.57 -1.94
C ILE A 179 -20.42 -7.34 -0.82
N GLY A 180 -19.91 -8.53 -0.50
CA GLY A 180 -20.40 -9.34 0.60
C GLY A 180 -20.06 -8.75 1.97
N GLN A 181 -20.45 -9.43 3.04
CA GLN A 181 -19.98 -9.09 4.38
C GLN A 181 -18.47 -9.38 4.46
N ILE A 182 -17.67 -8.33 4.65
CA ILE A 182 -16.24 -8.48 4.89
C ILE A 182 -16.06 -9.10 6.27
N PRO A 183 -15.44 -10.30 6.39
CA PRO A 183 -15.29 -11.00 7.65
C PRO A 183 -14.10 -10.42 8.41
N TYR A 184 -14.33 -9.28 9.06
CA TYR A 184 -13.42 -8.76 10.08
C TYR A 184 -14.13 -8.76 11.44
N VAL A 185 -13.32 -8.80 12.51
CA VAL A 185 -13.72 -9.37 13.79
C VAL A 185 -14.56 -8.41 14.66
N LEU A 186 -15.70 -7.94 14.15
CA LEU A 186 -16.72 -7.30 14.99
C LEU A 186 -17.30 -8.30 16.02
N ASP A 187 -17.12 -9.61 15.81
CA ASP A 187 -17.67 -10.68 16.66
C ASP A 187 -16.77 -11.13 17.85
N GLN A 188 -15.52 -10.67 17.92
CA GLN A 188 -14.56 -10.94 19.01
C GLN A 188 -13.61 -9.74 19.19
N PRO A 189 -13.94 -8.77 20.06
CA PRO A 189 -13.07 -7.64 20.36
C PRO A 189 -11.67 -8.13 20.79
N GLY A 190 -10.62 -7.69 20.10
CA GLY A 190 -9.23 -7.98 20.46
C GLY A 190 -8.44 -8.86 19.49
N LEU A 191 -9.08 -9.66 18.62
CA LEU A 191 -8.36 -10.53 17.66
C LEU A 191 -7.68 -9.76 16.52
N PHE A 192 -8.19 -8.58 16.18
CA PHE A 192 -7.64 -7.74 15.12
C PHE A 192 -6.65 -6.68 15.64
N ARG A 193 -6.48 -6.57 16.97
CA ARG A 193 -5.50 -5.64 17.55
C ARG A 193 -4.09 -5.92 17.00
N PRO A 194 -3.29 -4.87 16.77
CA PRO A 194 -3.56 -3.44 17.00
C PRO A 194 -4.29 -2.74 15.83
N PHE A 195 -4.74 -3.47 14.82
CA PHE A 195 -5.48 -2.90 13.69
C PHE A 195 -6.95 -2.70 14.04
N SER A 196 -7.54 -1.63 13.50
CA SER A 196 -8.97 -1.38 13.49
C SER A 196 -9.39 -0.93 12.09
N ILE A 197 -10.62 -1.27 11.70
CA ILE A 197 -11.12 -1.00 10.35
C ILE A 197 -12.42 -0.21 10.45
N THR A 198 -12.45 0.93 9.76
CA THR A 198 -13.70 1.62 9.42
C THR A 198 -14.13 1.12 8.04
N ASP A 199 -15.23 0.37 8.00
CA ASP A 199 -15.73 -0.31 6.81
C ASP A 199 -16.92 0.43 6.20
N ASN A 200 -16.74 0.94 4.97
CA ASN A 200 -17.80 1.53 4.16
C ASN A 200 -18.16 0.68 2.92
N CYS A 201 -17.73 -0.58 2.87
CA CYS A 201 -17.87 -1.49 1.74
C CYS A 201 -18.78 -2.71 2.02
N SER A 202 -18.81 -3.25 3.24
CA SER A 202 -19.62 -4.43 3.54
C SER A 202 -21.10 -4.26 3.16
N ASN A 203 -21.64 -5.26 2.47
CA ASN A 203 -23.04 -5.32 2.00
C ASN A 203 -23.47 -4.12 1.15
N GLN A 204 -22.52 -3.44 0.49
CA GLN A 204 -22.82 -2.36 -0.44
C GLN A 204 -22.97 -2.90 -1.87
N THR A 205 -23.82 -2.24 -2.64
CA THR A 205 -23.86 -2.36 -4.09
C THR A 205 -23.16 -1.13 -4.68
N ILE A 206 -22.08 -1.35 -5.41
CA ILE A 206 -21.24 -0.32 -6.00
C ILE A 206 -21.60 -0.22 -7.47
N ALA A 207 -22.15 0.93 -7.89
CA ALA A 207 -22.45 1.19 -9.30
C ALA A 207 -21.17 1.21 -10.17
N PRO A 208 -21.26 0.97 -11.49
CA PRO A 208 -20.12 1.09 -12.41
C PRO A 208 -19.31 2.38 -12.21
N SER A 209 -17.98 2.27 -12.14
CA SER A 209 -17.02 3.36 -11.86
C SER A 209 -17.15 4.03 -10.49
N ALA A 210 -18.08 3.61 -9.62
CA ALA A 210 -18.14 4.08 -8.24
C ALA A 210 -17.16 3.33 -7.34
N THR A 211 -16.96 3.85 -6.13
CA THR A 211 -16.02 3.29 -5.15
C THR A 211 -16.62 3.22 -3.75
N CYS A 212 -16.05 2.35 -2.92
CA CYS A 212 -16.17 2.36 -1.47
C CYS A 212 -14.78 2.22 -0.83
N THR A 213 -14.65 2.44 0.48
CA THR A 213 -13.35 2.41 1.15
C THR A 213 -13.36 1.63 2.46
N LEU A 214 -12.22 1.03 2.78
CA LEU A 214 -11.87 0.55 4.11
C LEU A 214 -10.73 1.42 4.63
N THR A 215 -10.89 2.04 5.79
CA THR A 215 -9.79 2.76 6.46
C THR A 215 -9.24 1.89 7.56
N ILE A 216 -7.97 1.50 7.41
CA ILE A 216 -7.25 0.65 8.35
C ILE A 216 -6.39 1.56 9.24
N LEU A 217 -6.62 1.52 10.54
CA LEU A 217 -5.85 2.25 11.56
C LEU A 217 -4.99 1.26 12.34
N PHE A 218 -3.68 1.49 12.39
CA PHE A 218 -2.76 0.80 13.29
C PHE A 218 -2.62 1.60 14.58
N SER A 219 -3.17 1.11 15.70
CA SER A 219 -3.10 1.79 17.00
C SER A 219 -1.82 1.42 17.77
N ASP A 220 -1.45 2.18 18.81
CA ASP A 220 -0.34 1.77 19.70
C ASP A 220 -0.59 0.35 20.25
N PRO A 221 0.28 -0.63 19.95
CA PRO A 221 0.10 -2.00 20.40
C PRO A 221 0.39 -2.22 21.90
N SER A 222 0.92 -1.21 22.60
CA SER A 222 1.20 -1.25 24.03
C SER A 222 0.07 -1.86 24.87
N PRO A 223 0.38 -2.67 25.91
CA PRO A 223 1.73 -3.05 26.37
C PRO A 223 2.33 -4.25 25.62
N ASP A 224 1.65 -4.78 24.60
CA ASP A 224 2.17 -5.90 23.83
C ASP A 224 3.34 -5.41 22.94
N THR A 225 4.42 -6.19 22.91
CA THR A 225 5.58 -5.94 22.04
C THR A 225 5.71 -7.03 21.00
N GLY A 226 6.23 -6.69 19.83
CA GLY A 226 6.51 -7.63 18.76
C GLY A 226 5.93 -7.16 17.43
N SER A 227 5.45 -8.13 16.66
CA SER A 227 4.98 -7.91 15.30
C SER A 227 3.57 -8.44 15.10
N TRP A 228 2.82 -7.77 14.25
CA TRP A 228 1.46 -8.14 13.88
C TRP A 228 1.32 -8.20 12.37
N GLY A 229 0.55 -9.18 11.91
CA GLY A 229 0.14 -9.33 10.52
C GLY A 229 -1.30 -9.82 10.47
N LYS A 230 -2.11 -9.25 9.58
CA LYS A 230 -3.51 -9.62 9.35
C LYS A 230 -3.85 -9.57 7.87
N VAL A 231 -4.90 -10.28 7.48
CA VAL A 231 -5.51 -10.16 6.16
C VAL A 231 -6.97 -9.71 6.30
N VAL A 232 -7.45 -8.99 5.31
CA VAL A 232 -8.86 -8.67 5.08
C VAL A 232 -9.26 -9.28 3.75
N ARG A 233 -10.43 -9.90 3.71
CA ARG A 233 -11.01 -10.53 2.52
C ARG A 233 -12.23 -9.74 2.07
N ILE A 234 -12.23 -9.30 0.83
CA ILE A 234 -13.29 -8.49 0.24
C ILE A 234 -14.05 -9.41 -0.74
N PRO A 235 -15.12 -10.10 -0.29
CA PRO A 235 -15.92 -10.94 -1.17
C PRO A 235 -16.78 -10.11 -2.09
N SER A 236 -16.97 -10.56 -3.33
CA SER A 236 -17.79 -9.90 -4.35
C SER A 236 -18.57 -10.90 -5.20
N ASP A 237 -19.45 -10.41 -6.06
CA ASP A 237 -20.12 -11.17 -7.13
C ASP A 237 -19.44 -11.02 -8.50
N ASP A 238 -18.19 -10.54 -8.52
CA ASP A 238 -17.34 -10.58 -9.69
C ASP A 238 -17.17 -12.04 -10.18
N PRO A 239 -17.48 -12.34 -11.46
CA PRO A 239 -17.47 -13.69 -12.01
C PRO A 239 -16.08 -14.34 -12.12
N ASP A 240 -14.99 -13.56 -12.22
CA ASP A 240 -13.63 -14.09 -12.31
C ASP A 240 -12.74 -13.74 -11.11
N GLU A 241 -13.12 -12.74 -10.30
CA GLU A 241 -12.47 -12.40 -9.04
C GLU A 241 -13.45 -12.28 -7.85
N SER A 242 -14.02 -13.40 -7.41
CA SER A 242 -15.02 -13.42 -6.32
C SER A 242 -14.53 -13.00 -4.92
N GLU A 243 -13.22 -12.84 -4.72
CA GLU A 243 -12.62 -12.38 -3.45
C GLU A 243 -11.25 -11.73 -3.67
N VAL A 244 -11.04 -10.53 -3.12
CA VAL A 244 -9.73 -9.87 -3.06
C VAL A 244 -9.18 -9.90 -1.64
N VAL A 245 -7.89 -10.22 -1.49
CA VAL A 245 -7.21 -10.31 -0.18
C VAL A 245 -6.20 -9.19 -0.04
N VAL A 246 -6.36 -8.38 1.01
CA VAL A 246 -5.42 -7.31 1.39
C VAL A 246 -4.69 -7.73 2.65
N ALA A 247 -3.36 -7.66 2.63
CA ALA A 247 -2.52 -7.96 3.79
C ALA A 247 -2.03 -6.68 4.46
N MET A 248 -1.88 -6.71 5.78
CA MET A 248 -1.36 -5.58 6.55
C MET A 248 -0.42 -6.06 7.64
N CYS A 249 0.54 -5.22 7.99
CA CYS A 249 1.48 -5.51 9.06
C CYS A 249 2.01 -4.27 9.77
N GLY A 250 2.50 -4.48 10.99
CA GLY A 250 3.14 -3.46 11.80
C GLY A 250 3.89 -4.06 12.98
N THR A 251 4.70 -3.26 13.65
CA THR A 251 5.54 -3.64 14.79
C THR A 251 5.45 -2.65 15.92
N SER A 252 5.85 -3.07 17.12
CA SER A 252 6.03 -2.15 18.21
C SER A 252 7.34 -1.41 18.00
N PRO A 253 7.42 -0.14 18.40
CA PRO A 253 8.65 0.65 18.37
C PRO A 253 9.88 -0.10 18.88
N GLY A 254 11.00 0.02 18.16
CA GLY A 254 12.30 -0.54 18.58
C GLY A 254 12.47 -2.06 18.41
N VAL A 255 11.55 -2.76 17.72
CA VAL A 255 11.72 -4.17 17.36
C VAL A 255 12.61 -4.28 16.10
N PRO A 256 13.75 -5.00 16.15
CA PRO A 256 14.65 -5.13 15.00
C PRO A 256 14.04 -5.94 13.84
N TRP A 257 14.35 -5.53 12.61
CA TRP A 257 13.94 -6.17 11.35
C TRP A 257 15.09 -6.94 10.66
N PRO A 258 14.80 -7.88 9.74
CA PRO A 258 13.49 -8.47 9.43
C PRO A 258 13.06 -9.48 10.49
N TRP A 259 11.79 -9.90 10.50
CA TRP A 259 11.30 -10.97 11.39
C TRP A 259 12.25 -12.17 11.36
N THR A 260 13.08 -12.30 12.38
CA THR A 260 13.88 -13.50 12.55
C THR A 260 12.98 -14.48 13.28
N VAL A 261 12.27 -15.29 12.51
CA VAL A 261 11.53 -16.44 13.02
C VAL A 261 12.53 -17.37 13.69
N TYR A 262 12.68 -17.28 15.00
CA TYR A 262 13.22 -18.37 15.80
C TYR A 262 12.16 -19.47 15.87
N GLY A 263 11.93 -20.17 14.76
CA GLY A 263 11.26 -21.47 14.70
C GLY A 263 9.74 -21.53 14.90
N THR A 264 9.04 -20.43 15.20
CA THR A 264 7.56 -20.41 15.27
C THR A 264 7.03 -19.08 14.75
N VAL A 265 6.03 -19.12 13.84
CA VAL A 265 5.23 -17.95 13.47
C VAL A 265 4.77 -17.27 14.77
N PRO A 266 5.02 -15.95 14.96
CA PRO A 266 4.53 -15.27 16.16
C PRO A 266 3.02 -15.49 16.28
N GLU A 267 2.53 -15.83 17.47
CA GLU A 267 1.11 -16.17 17.74
C GLU A 267 0.11 -15.10 17.26
N ARG A 268 0.59 -13.90 16.93
CA ARG A 268 -0.17 -12.70 16.56
C ARG A 268 -0.09 -12.34 15.08
N VAL A 269 0.50 -13.21 14.26
CA VAL A 269 0.69 -13.05 12.83
C VAL A 269 -0.10 -14.14 12.09
N ASP A 270 -0.96 -13.73 11.16
CA ASP A 270 -1.55 -14.66 10.21
C ASP A 270 -0.46 -15.19 9.26
N ALA A 271 -0.42 -16.50 9.03
CA ALA A 271 0.55 -17.13 8.13
C ALA A 271 0.42 -16.63 6.69
N GLU A 272 -0.80 -16.36 6.22
CA GLU A 272 -1.00 -15.79 4.88
C GLU A 272 -0.54 -14.33 4.83
N ALA A 273 -0.84 -13.55 5.88
CA ALA A 273 -0.31 -12.18 5.98
C ALA A 273 1.21 -12.21 5.88
N TYR A 274 1.87 -13.08 6.64
CA TYR A 274 3.33 -13.22 6.58
C TYR A 274 3.84 -13.50 5.17
N GLU A 275 3.28 -14.51 4.48
CA GLU A 275 3.73 -14.86 3.13
C GLU A 275 3.59 -13.70 2.14
N ARG A 276 2.53 -12.90 2.27
CA ARG A 276 2.30 -11.71 1.44
C ARG A 276 3.26 -10.58 1.79
N VAL A 277 3.37 -10.22 3.07
CA VAL A 277 4.11 -9.02 3.52
C VAL A 277 5.58 -9.27 3.90
N THR A 278 6.17 -10.41 3.53
CA THR A 278 7.55 -10.75 3.94
C THR A 278 8.54 -9.78 3.29
N GLY A 279 9.06 -8.84 4.09
CA GLY A 279 10.06 -7.86 3.67
C GLY A 279 9.49 -6.50 3.26
N SER A 280 8.17 -6.36 3.16
CA SER A 280 7.49 -5.10 2.83
C SER A 280 6.97 -4.34 4.05
N CYS A 281 6.96 -4.94 5.24
CA CYS A 281 6.55 -4.31 6.51
C CYS A 281 7.44 -3.18 7.04
N LEU A 282 8.18 -2.50 6.17
CA LEU A 282 8.99 -1.35 6.53
C LEU A 282 8.09 -0.11 6.60
N PRO A 283 8.36 0.83 7.52
CA PRO A 283 7.70 2.13 7.46
C PRO A 283 7.99 2.83 6.13
N GLU A 284 7.02 3.61 5.64
CA GLU A 284 7.19 4.43 4.43
C GLU A 284 8.45 5.30 4.56
N GLU A 285 9.26 5.35 3.50
CA GLU A 285 10.55 6.05 3.44
C GLU A 285 11.66 5.54 4.40
N GLY A 286 11.42 4.46 5.15
CA GLY A 286 12.39 3.87 6.07
C GLY A 286 12.62 4.70 7.33
N ASN A 287 11.62 5.48 7.76
CA ASN A 287 11.63 6.25 9.01
C ASN A 287 10.98 5.47 10.18
N HIS A 288 11.69 5.31 11.29
CA HIS A 288 11.21 4.62 12.47
C HIS A 288 10.80 5.56 13.58
N THR A 289 10.07 5.01 14.56
CA THR A 289 9.82 5.73 15.81
C THR A 289 11.04 5.69 16.74
N PRO A 290 11.25 6.74 17.56
CA PRO A 290 12.15 6.64 18.69
C PRO A 290 11.76 5.50 19.63
N ALA A 291 12.74 4.94 20.36
CA ALA A 291 12.44 3.96 21.39
C ALA A 291 11.48 4.53 22.45
N ARG A 292 10.74 3.65 23.16
CA ARG A 292 9.73 4.10 24.13
C ARG A 292 10.42 4.81 25.31
N PRO A 293 10.09 6.08 25.61
CA PRO A 293 10.65 6.75 26.78
C PRO A 293 10.09 6.13 28.06
N GLU A 294 10.97 5.89 29.03
CA GLU A 294 10.60 5.31 30.33
C GLU A 294 10.43 6.42 31.37
N PRO A 295 9.23 6.60 31.96
CA PRO A 295 9.00 7.64 32.96
C PRO A 295 9.69 7.25 34.27
N VAL A 296 10.29 8.23 34.95
CA VAL A 296 11.03 8.04 36.22
C VAL A 296 10.30 8.69 37.38
N SER A 297 9.98 9.98 37.29
CA SER A 297 9.31 10.75 38.35
C SER A 297 8.30 11.75 37.74
N PRO A 298 7.15 12.01 38.36
CA PRO A 298 6.59 11.34 39.55
C PRO A 298 6.45 9.82 39.43
N GLU A 299 6.52 9.12 40.57
CA GLU A 299 6.16 7.70 40.61
C GLU A 299 4.65 7.54 40.31
N ASP A 300 4.25 6.39 39.78
CA ASP A 300 2.83 6.17 39.49
C ASP A 300 2.02 6.12 40.78
N GLY A 301 1.03 7.01 40.89
CA GLY A 301 0.21 7.19 42.09
C GLY A 301 0.87 8.01 43.20
N GLU A 302 1.96 8.73 42.93
CA GLU A 302 2.63 9.57 43.93
C GLU A 302 1.70 10.70 44.44
N THR A 303 1.70 10.97 45.75
CA THR A 303 0.79 11.94 46.38
C THR A 303 1.51 12.97 47.22
N GLY A 304 0.94 14.16 47.36
CA GLY A 304 1.47 15.22 48.24
C GLY A 304 2.61 16.00 47.60
N LEU A 305 2.65 16.05 46.26
CA LEU A 305 3.61 16.85 45.52
C LEU A 305 3.26 18.34 45.57
N GLU A 306 4.26 19.21 45.56
CA GLU A 306 4.03 20.65 45.43
C GLU A 306 3.34 20.98 44.08
N THR A 307 2.73 22.16 43.96
CA THR A 307 2.12 22.63 42.68
C THR A 307 3.15 22.93 41.58
N THR A 308 4.45 22.79 41.91
CA THR A 308 5.57 22.81 40.97
C THR A 308 6.17 21.41 40.92
N VAL A 309 5.96 20.71 39.81
CA VAL A 309 6.34 19.30 39.63
C VAL A 309 7.47 19.18 38.62
N THR A 310 8.51 18.44 38.98
CA THR A 310 9.62 18.10 38.08
C THR A 310 9.40 16.71 37.50
N PHE A 311 9.10 16.63 36.22
CA PHE A 311 9.00 15.38 35.48
C PHE A 311 10.40 14.87 35.12
N GLN A 312 10.62 13.57 35.26
CA GLN A 312 11.86 12.91 34.90
C GLN A 312 11.60 11.66 34.06
N TRP A 313 12.46 11.39 33.08
CA TRP A 313 12.37 10.23 32.20
C TRP A 313 13.73 9.79 31.67
N GLU A 314 13.82 8.54 31.23
CA GLU A 314 14.99 8.01 30.52
C GLU A 314 15.00 8.54 29.07
N GLY A 315 16.10 9.17 28.67
CA GLY A 315 16.31 9.60 27.30
C GLY A 315 16.50 8.40 26.36
N VAL A 316 15.90 8.50 25.17
CA VAL A 316 15.90 7.47 24.13
C VAL A 316 16.63 7.94 22.87
N THR A 317 17.02 6.97 22.05
CA THR A 317 17.57 7.18 20.72
C THR A 317 16.58 6.72 19.65
N ASP A 318 16.74 7.28 18.46
CA ASP A 318 16.09 6.82 17.25
C ASP A 318 16.98 5.78 16.53
N PRO A 319 16.42 4.71 15.91
CA PRO A 319 17.23 3.67 15.26
C PRO A 319 18.09 4.19 14.10
N GLU A 320 17.69 5.27 13.43
CA GLU A 320 18.41 5.90 12.31
C GLU A 320 19.38 6.98 12.79
N GLY A 321 19.32 7.29 14.09
CA GLY A 321 20.10 8.35 14.70
C GLY A 321 19.50 9.74 14.48
N ASP A 322 18.22 9.82 14.12
CA ASP A 322 17.51 11.10 14.02
C ASP A 322 17.40 11.80 15.39
N PRO A 323 17.44 13.14 15.46
CA PRO A 323 17.36 13.86 16.72
C PRO A 323 16.01 13.68 17.43
N VAL A 324 16.05 13.18 18.67
CA VAL A 324 14.83 13.01 19.48
C VAL A 324 14.51 14.26 20.30
N THR A 325 13.28 14.74 20.18
CA THR A 325 12.70 15.84 20.98
C THR A 325 11.62 15.33 21.92
N TYR A 326 11.35 16.07 23.01
CA TYR A 326 10.42 15.65 24.05
C TYR A 326 9.28 16.65 24.30
N LYS A 327 8.11 16.12 24.63
CA LYS A 327 6.98 16.89 25.22
C LYS A 327 6.44 16.13 26.43
N ILE A 328 5.98 16.85 27.44
CA ILE A 328 5.22 16.27 28.56
C ILE A 328 3.76 16.58 28.33
N ARG A 329 2.93 15.54 28.19
CA ARG A 329 1.47 15.67 28.18
C ARG A 329 0.95 15.38 29.56
N TYR A 330 0.12 16.27 30.09
CA TYR A 330 -0.54 16.08 31.39
C TYR A 330 -1.92 16.75 31.42
N CYS A 331 -2.84 16.17 32.19
CA CYS A 331 -4.17 16.73 32.44
C CYS A 331 -4.75 16.18 33.73
N GLU A 332 -5.76 16.88 34.24
CA GLU A 332 -6.54 16.40 35.38
C GLU A 332 -7.30 15.12 34.98
N ASP A 333 -7.37 14.15 35.90
CA ASP A 333 -7.95 12.81 35.65
C ASP A 333 -9.44 12.82 35.22
N ASN A 334 -10.09 13.97 35.25
CA ASN A 334 -11.47 14.20 34.84
C ASN A 334 -11.62 14.68 33.37
N GLU A 335 -10.53 14.92 32.62
CA GLU A 335 -10.59 15.53 31.28
C GLU A 335 -10.62 14.57 30.07
N GLY A 336 -10.55 13.25 30.27
CA GLY A 336 -10.67 12.27 29.19
C GLY A 336 -9.33 11.71 28.66
N THR A 337 -9.12 11.67 27.34
CA THR A 337 -7.93 11.06 26.71
C THR A 337 -6.72 12.03 26.70
N LEU A 338 -5.53 11.51 27.01
CA LEU A 338 -4.26 12.29 27.06
C LEU A 338 -3.88 13.01 25.75
N GLU A 339 -4.50 12.67 24.63
CA GLU A 339 -4.31 13.35 23.34
C GLU A 339 -4.83 14.79 23.34
N ASN A 340 -5.86 15.09 24.13
CA ASN A 340 -6.46 16.44 24.21
C ASN A 340 -5.88 17.29 25.35
N CYS A 341 -4.91 16.75 26.07
CA CYS A 341 -4.37 17.34 27.29
C CYS A 341 -3.27 18.39 27.01
N VAL A 342 -2.94 19.17 28.04
CA VAL A 342 -1.90 20.21 27.94
C VAL A 342 -0.57 19.55 27.57
N ALA A 343 0.06 20.02 26.50
CA ALA A 343 1.36 19.56 26.04
C ALA A 343 2.42 20.63 26.31
N ALA A 344 3.21 20.45 27.37
CA ALA A 344 4.38 21.27 27.63
C ALA A 344 5.53 20.86 26.70
N LYS A 345 5.94 21.78 25.82
CA LYS A 345 7.13 21.58 24.96
C LYS A 345 8.38 21.66 25.83
N VAL A 346 9.24 20.65 25.74
CA VAL A 346 10.55 20.67 26.39
C VAL A 346 11.55 21.29 25.41
N GLU A 347 11.91 22.56 25.62
CA GLU A 347 12.86 23.25 24.73
C GLU A 347 14.29 22.75 24.91
N GLU A 348 14.72 22.52 26.15
CA GLU A 348 16.02 21.92 26.50
C GLU A 348 15.85 21.07 27.77
N PRO A 349 15.82 19.73 27.69
CA PRO A 349 15.73 18.90 28.87
C PRO A 349 16.99 19.02 29.73
N THR A 350 16.82 19.11 31.05
CA THR A 350 17.99 19.16 31.96
C THR A 350 18.45 17.75 32.29
N LEU A 351 19.72 17.43 32.04
CA LEU A 351 20.35 16.19 32.49
C LEU A 351 20.47 16.20 34.02
N THR A 352 19.66 15.38 34.70
CA THR A 352 19.61 15.31 36.16
C THR A 352 20.28 14.07 36.74
N GLY A 353 20.55 13.08 35.90
CA GLY A 353 21.14 11.83 36.36
C GLY A 353 21.43 10.86 35.24
N ARG A 354 21.80 9.65 35.66
CA ARG A 354 22.30 8.59 34.83
C ARG A 354 21.90 7.26 35.47
N ALA A 355 21.18 6.43 34.72
CA ALA A 355 20.61 5.17 35.18
C ALA A 355 21.40 3.99 34.61
N ASN A 356 21.87 3.10 35.50
CA ASN A 356 22.48 1.85 35.11
C ASN A 356 21.38 0.80 34.89
N ARG A 357 21.06 0.53 33.62
CA ARG A 357 20.23 -0.62 33.23
C ARG A 357 21.09 -1.63 32.48
N THR A 358 20.93 -2.90 32.83
CA THR A 358 21.40 -4.02 32.00
C THR A 358 20.43 -4.14 30.84
N LEU A 359 20.62 -3.34 29.80
CA LEU A 359 19.96 -3.56 28.53
C LEU A 359 20.49 -4.89 27.98
N TYR A 360 19.60 -5.84 27.68
CA TYR A 360 19.94 -6.89 26.73
C TYR A 360 20.19 -6.18 25.41
N ALA A 361 21.46 -5.86 25.14
CA ALA A 361 21.89 -5.53 23.81
C ALA A 361 21.55 -6.75 22.94
N GLY A 362 20.45 -6.68 22.20
CA GLY A 362 20.34 -7.43 20.97
C GLY A 362 21.62 -7.14 20.20
N LEU A 363 22.46 -8.17 20.02
CA LEU A 363 23.71 -8.10 19.28
C LEU A 363 23.42 -7.56 17.88
N GLY A 364 23.54 -6.24 17.68
CA GLY A 364 22.91 -5.63 16.52
C GLY A 364 23.41 -4.26 16.09
N ALA A 365 24.62 -3.84 16.47
CA ALA A 365 25.33 -2.76 15.77
C ALA A 365 26.83 -2.82 16.14
N GLY A 366 27.61 -3.65 15.44
CA GLY A 366 29.07 -3.61 15.57
C GLY A 366 29.84 -4.93 15.48
N ALA A 367 29.19 -6.09 15.35
CA ALA A 367 29.87 -7.39 15.29
C ALA A 367 29.56 -8.23 14.03
N GLY A 368 29.15 -7.60 12.94
CA GLY A 368 28.70 -8.26 11.71
C GLY A 368 29.57 -8.00 10.47
N LEU A 369 30.86 -7.71 10.62
CA LEU A 369 31.73 -7.41 9.48
C LEU A 369 33.04 -8.20 9.49
N LEU A 370 32.95 -9.51 9.73
CA LEU A 370 33.99 -10.45 9.34
C LEU A 370 33.36 -11.80 8.97
N LEU A 371 33.57 -12.18 7.70
CA LEU A 371 33.47 -13.53 7.11
C LEU A 371 32.11 -13.91 6.47
N PHE A 372 31.94 -13.56 5.19
CA PHE A 372 31.52 -14.53 4.18
C PHE A 372 32.28 -14.34 2.86
N GLY A 373 32.50 -15.47 2.19
CA GLY A 373 33.53 -15.73 1.22
C GLY A 373 33.36 -15.05 -0.14
N MET A 374 34.51 -14.91 -0.81
CA MET A 374 34.62 -14.64 -2.23
C MET A 374 33.86 -15.67 -3.07
N ALA A 375 33.14 -15.19 -4.09
CA ALA A 375 32.98 -15.93 -5.34
C ALA A 375 32.74 -14.96 -6.51
N ILE A 376 33.78 -14.26 -6.99
CA ILE A 376 33.81 -13.80 -8.38
C ILE A 376 35.20 -14.08 -8.96
N ALA A 377 35.18 -14.89 -10.02
CA ALA A 377 36.31 -15.31 -10.84
C ALA A 377 36.91 -14.13 -11.63
N GLY A 378 38.23 -14.15 -11.89
CA GLY A 378 38.87 -13.25 -12.85
C GLY A 378 40.34 -12.91 -12.55
N ASP A 379 41.16 -12.90 -13.60
CA ASP A 379 42.60 -13.16 -13.66
C ASP A 379 43.54 -11.97 -13.35
N GLY A 380 44.79 -12.30 -12.98
CA GLY A 380 46.00 -11.66 -13.53
C GLY A 380 46.46 -10.27 -13.07
N ARG A 381 47.25 -10.22 -11.99
CA ARG A 381 48.52 -9.45 -11.94
C ARG A 381 48.49 -7.90 -11.94
N ARG A 382 47.56 -7.25 -11.23
CA ARG A 382 47.69 -5.83 -10.77
C ARG A 382 47.17 -5.57 -9.34
N ARG A 383 47.44 -6.49 -8.41
CA ARG A 383 46.81 -6.51 -7.06
C ARG A 383 47.70 -6.12 -5.87
N ARG A 384 48.83 -5.43 -6.05
CA ARG A 384 49.76 -5.14 -4.94
C ARG A 384 50.05 -3.66 -4.61
N ILE A 385 49.35 -2.69 -5.20
CA ILE A 385 49.64 -1.25 -4.95
C ILE A 385 48.39 -0.39 -4.59
N ALA A 386 47.16 -0.92 -4.62
CA ALA A 386 45.95 -0.10 -4.41
C ALA A 386 45.18 -0.38 -3.09
N LEU A 387 45.82 -0.97 -2.08
CA LEU A 387 45.18 -1.27 -0.77
C LEU A 387 45.92 -0.67 0.44
N LEU A 388 46.77 0.34 0.21
CA LEU A 388 47.47 1.06 1.29
C LEU A 388 47.26 2.59 1.28
N THR A 389 46.37 3.11 0.44
CA THR A 389 46.06 4.55 0.35
C THR A 389 44.57 4.90 0.48
N GLY A 390 43.71 3.93 0.79
CA GLY A 390 42.26 4.13 0.98
C GLY A 390 41.77 4.06 2.44
N MET A 391 42.69 3.99 3.42
CA MET A 391 42.34 3.76 4.83
C MET A 391 42.97 4.79 5.79
N ILE A 392 43.22 6.01 5.31
CA ILE A 392 43.73 7.15 6.12
C ILE A 392 42.84 8.41 5.97
N ILE A 393 41.70 8.34 5.27
CA ILE A 393 40.81 9.51 5.08
C ILE A 393 39.40 9.31 5.71
N LEU A 394 39.11 8.17 6.34
CA LEU A 394 37.77 7.85 6.88
C LEU A 394 37.69 7.79 8.41
N THR A 395 38.61 8.47 9.11
CA THR A 395 38.59 8.60 10.58
C THR A 395 38.81 10.04 11.08
N ALA A 396 38.51 11.05 10.24
CA ALA A 396 38.67 12.47 10.61
C ALA A 396 37.44 13.35 10.30
N MET A 397 36.22 12.79 10.30
CA MET A 397 34.98 13.57 10.16
C MET A 397 33.88 13.08 11.11
N LEU A 398 34.19 13.00 12.41
CA LEU A 398 33.18 12.71 13.45
C LEU A 398 33.52 13.48 14.72
N LEU A 399 33.56 14.81 14.63
CA LEU A 399 33.55 15.70 15.80
C LEU A 399 33.09 17.11 15.38
N VAL A 400 31.78 17.35 15.26
CA VAL A 400 31.17 18.67 15.43
C VAL A 400 29.75 18.51 15.98
N SER A 401 29.42 19.33 17.00
CA SER A 401 28.12 19.55 17.67
C SER A 401 27.71 18.49 18.70
N CYS A 402 27.35 18.78 19.95
CA CYS A 402 27.02 20.03 20.66
C CYS A 402 27.40 19.90 22.16
N GLY A 403 27.51 21.04 22.86
CA GLY A 403 27.34 21.08 24.32
C GLY A 403 28.61 21.00 25.18
N LYS A 404 29.05 22.15 25.67
CA LYS A 404 30.26 22.37 26.46
C LYS A 404 29.96 22.13 27.95
N GLY A 405 30.43 21.03 28.51
CA GLY A 405 30.44 20.77 29.95
C GLY A 405 31.77 20.14 30.36
N THR A 406 32.60 20.89 31.09
CA THR A 406 33.90 20.44 31.59
C THR A 406 33.72 19.52 32.79
N VAL A 407 34.03 18.22 32.67
CA VAL A 407 34.46 17.39 33.79
C VAL A 407 35.56 16.44 33.31
N SER A 408 36.73 16.58 33.91
CA SER A 408 37.87 15.68 33.84
C SER A 408 37.81 14.68 34.99
N ASP A 409 37.75 13.37 34.70
CA ASP A 409 38.75 12.36 35.11
C ASP A 409 38.27 10.91 34.88
N VAL A 410 39.14 10.17 34.17
CA VAL A 410 39.51 8.73 34.23
C VAL A 410 38.61 7.73 34.98
N ASP A 411 38.07 6.72 34.26
CA ASP A 411 38.55 5.32 34.37
C ASP A 411 38.14 4.47 33.15
N ASN A 412 39.00 3.51 32.81
CA ASN A 412 38.90 2.64 31.64
C ASN A 412 38.49 1.23 32.12
N SER A 413 37.19 0.90 32.06
CA SER A 413 36.70 -0.46 32.28
C SER A 413 35.82 -0.91 31.12
N VAL A 414 36.23 -1.99 30.48
CA VAL A 414 35.44 -2.76 29.52
C VAL A 414 34.34 -3.51 30.29
N SER A 415 33.13 -2.96 30.31
CA SER A 415 31.88 -3.66 30.59
C SER A 415 30.79 -3.04 29.71
N GLY A 416 29.94 -3.86 29.09
CA GLY A 416 28.84 -3.43 28.23
C GLY A 416 27.69 -2.80 29.00
N GLU A 417 27.97 -1.71 29.74
CA GLU A 417 27.00 -0.89 30.46
C GLU A 417 26.84 0.42 29.69
N THR A 418 25.70 0.60 29.03
CA THR A 418 25.31 1.91 28.48
C THR A 418 24.52 2.65 29.55
N ASP A 419 25.14 3.72 30.05
CA ASP A 419 24.57 4.61 31.06
C ASP A 419 23.47 5.47 30.43
N THR A 420 22.22 5.30 30.87
CA THR A 420 21.06 5.96 30.23
C THR A 420 20.83 7.32 30.88
N ALA A 421 20.77 8.39 30.08
CA ALA A 421 20.58 9.75 30.59
C ALA A 421 19.18 9.93 31.19
N ILE A 422 19.10 10.46 32.41
CA ILE A 422 17.84 10.90 33.00
C ILE A 422 17.66 12.39 32.66
N LEU A 423 16.60 12.66 31.93
CA LEU A 423 16.19 13.99 31.50
C LEU A 423 15.09 14.50 32.43
N SER A 424 14.96 15.83 32.54
CA SER A 424 13.91 16.44 33.35
C SER A 424 13.35 17.74 32.77
N HIS A 425 12.11 18.03 33.17
CA HIS A 425 11.42 19.27 32.86
C HIS A 425 10.46 19.64 34.01
N THR A 426 10.49 20.90 34.45
CA THR A 426 9.66 21.39 35.55
C THR A 426 8.45 22.14 35.01
N VAL A 427 7.26 21.78 35.50
CA VAL A 427 6.00 22.49 35.25
C VAL A 427 5.56 23.16 36.55
N GLU A 428 5.23 24.44 36.45
CA GLU A 428 4.75 25.26 37.57
C GLU A 428 3.27 25.58 37.45
N GLY A 429 2.61 25.86 38.58
CA GLY A 429 1.24 26.38 38.59
C GLY A 429 0.15 25.33 38.40
N LEU A 430 0.41 24.08 38.77
CA LEU A 430 -0.63 23.04 38.83
C LEU A 430 -1.63 23.35 39.95
N ASN A 431 -2.86 22.87 39.81
CA ASN A 431 -3.88 23.07 40.83
C ASN A 431 -3.52 22.23 42.08
N PRO A 432 -3.69 22.77 43.31
CA PRO A 432 -3.50 22.00 44.54
C PRO A 432 -4.61 20.95 44.70
N ASP A 433 -4.36 19.92 45.52
CA ASP A 433 -5.29 18.81 45.81
C ASP A 433 -5.90 18.16 44.54
N THR A 434 -5.12 18.09 43.45
CA THR A 434 -5.61 17.66 42.13
C THR A 434 -4.79 16.48 41.62
N THR A 435 -5.48 15.45 41.10
CA THR A 435 -4.85 14.29 40.48
C THR A 435 -4.68 14.51 38.98
N TYR A 436 -3.46 14.27 38.50
CA TYR A 436 -3.06 14.42 37.12
C TYR A 436 -2.59 13.09 36.54
N SER A 437 -2.97 12.82 35.30
CA SER A 437 -2.35 11.81 34.44
C SER A 437 -1.30 12.46 33.56
N TRP A 438 -0.18 11.78 33.32
CA TRP A 438 0.90 12.29 32.49
C TRP A 438 1.64 11.21 31.70
N GLN A 439 2.29 11.64 30.62
CA GLN A 439 3.17 10.81 29.79
C GLN A 439 4.23 11.66 29.07
N VAL A 440 5.31 11.01 28.67
CA VAL A 440 6.36 11.58 27.83
C VAL A 440 6.08 11.23 26.37
N VAL A 441 6.18 12.22 25.50
CA VAL A 441 6.17 12.05 24.05
C VAL A 441 7.60 12.23 23.57
N ALA A 442 8.19 11.19 22.98
CA ALA A 442 9.44 11.27 22.22
C ALA A 442 9.09 11.38 20.74
N SER A 443 9.65 12.35 20.03
CA SER A 443 9.41 12.57 18.59
C SER A 443 10.72 12.75 17.85
N ASP A 444 10.83 12.16 16.67
CA ASP A 444 11.91 12.42 15.72
C ASP A 444 11.68 13.78 15.01
N ASP A 445 12.52 14.10 14.03
CA ASP A 445 12.40 15.29 13.18
C ASP A 445 11.60 15.06 11.88
N LYS A 446 11.13 13.83 11.64
CA LYS A 446 10.34 13.40 10.47
C LYS A 446 8.86 13.19 10.76
N GLY A 447 8.44 13.33 12.02
CA GLY A 447 7.06 13.29 12.47
C GLY A 447 6.64 11.99 13.16
N ALA A 448 7.49 10.97 13.27
CA ALA A 448 7.19 9.78 14.04
C ALA A 448 7.37 10.05 15.54
N ALA A 449 6.50 9.44 16.35
CA ALA A 449 6.50 9.67 17.78
C ALA A 449 6.12 8.41 18.55
N ASN A 450 6.69 8.29 19.75
CA ASN A 450 6.41 7.21 20.68
C ASN A 450 6.08 7.76 22.06
N LEU A 451 5.21 7.07 22.78
CA LEU A 451 4.64 7.51 24.04
C LEU A 451 5.15 6.65 25.19
N SER A 452 5.51 7.25 26.32
CA SER A 452 5.73 6.48 27.54
C SER A 452 4.43 5.80 28.00
N TYR A 453 4.56 4.87 28.94
CA TYR A 453 3.40 4.49 29.74
C TYR A 453 2.82 5.70 30.47
N VAL A 454 1.50 5.72 30.62
CA VAL A 454 0.79 6.73 31.40
C VAL A 454 1.06 6.49 32.88
N ARG A 455 1.31 7.58 33.62
CA ARG A 455 1.41 7.58 35.08
C ARG A 455 0.48 8.63 35.67
N SER A 456 0.13 8.45 36.94
CA SER A 456 -0.68 9.40 37.72
C SER A 456 0.10 10.01 38.89
N PHE A 457 -0.25 11.22 39.32
CA PHE A 457 0.23 11.83 40.58
C PHE A 457 -0.81 12.80 41.15
N THR A 458 -0.71 13.14 42.44
CA THR A 458 -1.60 14.08 43.13
C THR A 458 -0.82 15.19 43.84
N THR A 459 -1.16 16.44 43.54
CA THR A 459 -0.62 17.62 44.24
C THR A 459 -1.20 17.74 45.65
N GLY A 460 -0.41 18.27 46.58
CA GLY A 460 -0.81 18.61 47.95
C GLY A 460 -1.37 20.03 48.08
N ASN A 461 -1.72 20.38 49.32
CA ASN A 461 -2.24 21.71 49.71
C ASN A 461 -1.15 22.79 49.78
#